data_AF-A0A0M1JEF5-F1
#
_entry.id   AF-A0A0M1JEF5-F1
#
_cell.length_a   1.000
_cell.length_b   1.000
_cell.length_c   1.000
_cell.angle_alpha   90.00
_cell.angle_beta   90.00
_cell.angle_gamma   90.00
#
_symmetry.space_group_name_H-M   'P 1'
#
loop_
_entity.id
_entity.type
_entity.pdbx_description
1 polymer ?
#
loop_
_entity_poly.entity_id
_entity_poly.type
_entity_poly.pdbx_seq_one_letter_code
_entity_poly.pdbx_strand_id
1 'polypeptide(L)'
;LLTKGTQYSVLLGSFIERGSSKVTMLNTSLSIKTGVIKTEDVALLTDKHRVVLSGTMDMRENGPASLQIATVDPKGCAKYMESISGTGRNPEVSKSGVKA
;
A
#
# COMPACT_ATOMS: atom_id res chain seq x y z
N LEU A 1 10.44 7.43 -0.71
CA LEU A 1 10.29 6.64 -1.96
C LEU A 1 9.04 5.79 -1.81
N LEU A 2 8.09 5.89 -2.73
CA LEU A 2 7.00 4.92 -2.85
C LEU A 2 7.43 3.88 -3.87
N THR A 3 7.38 2.61 -3.50
CA THR A 3 8.06 1.54 -4.23
C THR A 3 7.10 0.40 -4.47
N LYS A 4 7.12 -0.15 -5.69
CA LYS A 4 6.30 -1.31 -6.05
C LYS A 4 6.55 -2.44 -5.04
N GLY A 5 5.49 -3.10 -4.58
CA GLY A 5 5.57 -4.14 -3.54
C GLY A 5 6.55 -5.28 -3.86
N THR A 6 6.79 -5.59 -5.13
CA THR A 6 7.77 -6.61 -5.56
C THR A 6 9.23 -6.19 -5.40
N GLN A 7 9.50 -4.88 -5.30
CA GLN A 7 10.85 -4.37 -5.02
C GLN A 7 11.10 -4.19 -3.52
N TYR A 8 10.12 -4.46 -2.65
CA TYR A 8 10.28 -4.29 -1.21
C TYR A 8 11.34 -5.22 -0.62
N SER A 9 11.47 -6.45 -1.13
CA SER A 9 12.53 -7.39 -0.72
C SER A 9 13.94 -6.91 -1.10
N VAL A 10 14.11 -6.36 -2.30
CA VAL A 10 15.37 -5.73 -2.78
C VAL A 10 15.68 -4.46 -1.99
N LEU A 11 14.64 -3.75 -1.57
CA LEU A 11 14.74 -2.56 -0.75
C LEU A 11 15.06 -2.87 0.71
N LEU A 12 14.54 -3.96 1.30
CA LEU A 12 14.92 -4.38 2.66
C LEU A 12 16.43 -4.61 2.77
N GLY A 13 17.05 -5.22 1.75
CA GLY A 13 18.51 -5.37 1.70
C GLY A 13 19.29 -4.05 1.61
N SER A 14 18.70 -3.00 1.02
CA SER A 14 19.34 -1.68 0.86
C SER A 14 18.88 -0.61 1.87
N PHE A 15 17.80 -0.85 2.64
CA PHE A 15 17.28 0.02 3.69
C PHE A 15 17.88 -0.23 5.06
N ILE A 16 18.44 -1.44 5.32
CA ILE A 16 19.22 -1.68 6.55
C ILE A 16 20.30 -0.59 6.71
N GLU A 17 20.82 -0.05 5.60
CA GLU A 17 21.81 1.03 5.62
C GLU A 17 21.25 2.46 5.53
N ARG A 18 19.96 2.68 5.20
CA ARG A 18 19.41 4.04 4.90
C ARG A 18 18.33 4.56 5.86
N GLY A 19 17.98 3.79 6.89
CA GLY A 19 17.19 4.27 8.03
C GLY A 19 16.06 3.33 8.41
N SER A 20 16.02 2.94 9.69
CA SER A 20 14.94 2.18 10.32
C SER A 20 13.92 3.12 10.97
N SER A 21 12.63 2.78 10.93
CA SER A 21 11.61 3.47 11.72
C SER A 21 10.79 2.45 12.49
N LYS A 22 10.45 2.78 13.74
CA LYS A 22 9.61 1.93 14.58
C LYS A 22 8.15 2.05 14.14
N VAL A 23 7.51 0.92 13.87
CA VAL A 23 6.05 0.86 13.70
C VAL A 23 5.43 0.99 15.09
N THR A 24 4.68 2.07 15.32
CA THR A 24 4.04 2.36 16.61
C THR A 24 2.63 1.82 16.67
N MET A 25 1.96 1.70 15.51
CA MET A 25 0.64 1.10 15.40
C MET A 25 0.47 0.45 14.03
N LEU A 26 -0.19 -0.71 14.03
CA LEU A 26 -0.61 -1.43 12.84
C LEU A 26 -2.06 -1.86 13.05
N ASN A 27 -2.96 -1.36 12.21
CA ASN A 27 -4.35 -1.79 12.16
C ASN A 27 -4.58 -2.53 10.85
N THR A 28 -5.06 -3.77 10.92
CA THR A 28 -5.23 -4.62 9.74
C THR A 28 -6.54 -5.40 9.84
N SER A 29 -7.58 -4.88 9.21
CA SER A 29 -8.79 -5.61 8.83
C SER A 29 -8.77 -5.83 7.32
N LEU A 30 -8.54 -7.07 6.93
CA LEU A 30 -8.63 -7.51 5.54
C LEU A 30 -9.16 -8.94 5.50
N SER A 31 -9.83 -9.28 4.40
CA SER A 31 -10.27 -10.64 4.11
C SER A 31 -9.49 -11.20 2.94
N ILE A 32 -9.03 -12.44 3.09
CA ILE A 32 -8.37 -13.20 2.03
C ILE A 32 -9.19 -14.47 1.81
N LYS A 33 -9.82 -14.59 0.63
CA LYS A 33 -10.63 -15.75 0.28
C LYS A 33 -10.40 -16.12 -1.18
N THR A 34 -9.98 -17.36 -1.43
CA THR A 34 -9.86 -17.93 -2.78
C THR A 34 -9.08 -17.04 -3.76
N GLY A 35 -7.95 -16.47 -3.29
CA GLY A 35 -7.11 -15.58 -4.10
C GLY A 35 -7.61 -14.13 -4.22
N VAL A 36 -8.70 -13.77 -3.55
CA VAL A 36 -9.20 -12.39 -3.48
C VAL A 36 -8.82 -11.77 -2.13
N ILE A 37 -8.17 -10.62 -2.18
CA ILE A 37 -7.82 -9.80 -1.03
C ILE A 37 -8.73 -8.58 -1.05
N LYS A 38 -9.50 -8.37 0.02
CA LYS A 38 -10.29 -7.15 0.22
C LYS A 38 -9.84 -6.48 1.51
N THR A 39 -9.50 -5.20 1.42
CA THR A 39 -9.12 -4.40 2.58
C THR A 39 -10.35 -3.67 3.10
N GLU A 40 -10.54 -3.71 4.41
CA GLU A 40 -11.67 -3.08 5.09
C GLU A 40 -11.18 -1.87 5.90
N ASP A 41 -10.10 -2.06 6.65
CA ASP A 41 -9.42 -1.00 7.40
C ASP A 41 -7.95 -1.39 7.58
N VAL A 42 -7.07 -0.80 6.78
CA VAL A 42 -5.63 -1.10 6.85
C VAL A 42 -4.86 0.21 6.97
N ALA A 43 -4.18 0.36 8.10
CA ALA A 43 -3.36 1.52 8.40
C ALA A 43 -2.08 1.13 9.16
N LEU A 44 -0.97 1.79 8.82
CA LEU A 44 0.32 1.65 9.48
C LEU A 44 0.81 3.04 9.93
N LEU A 45 1.22 3.13 11.18
CA LEU A 45 1.75 4.34 11.79
C LEU A 45 3.20 4.11 12.24
N THR A 46 4.03 5.09 11.91
CA THR A 46 5.37 5.30 12.49
C THR A 46 5.41 6.72 13.08
N ASP A 47 6.50 7.09 13.72
CA ASP A 47 6.69 8.45 14.25
C ASP A 47 6.62 9.54 13.17
N LYS A 48 6.90 9.19 11.90
CA LYS A 48 7.02 10.14 10.79
C LYS A 48 5.96 9.98 9.70
N HIS A 49 5.37 8.79 9.58
CA HIS A 49 4.52 8.44 8.45
C HIS A 49 3.25 7.73 8.90
N ARG A 50 2.12 8.10 8.27
CA ARG A 50 0.85 7.39 8.35
C ARG A 50 0.55 6.85 6.95
N VAL A 51 0.43 5.54 6.81
CA VAL A 51 0.15 4.87 5.54
C VAL A 51 -1.20 4.18 5.66
N VAL A 52 -2.06 4.34 4.66
CA VAL A 52 -3.35 3.67 4.56
C VAL A 52 -3.42 2.88 3.27
N LEU A 53 -4.11 1.75 3.32
CA LEU A 53 -4.37 0.88 2.17
C LEU A 53 -5.88 0.62 2.09
N SER A 54 -6.45 0.80 0.90
CA SER A 54 -7.86 0.52 0.62
C SER A 54 -8.04 -0.16 -0.73
N GLY A 55 -9.17 -0.87 -0.89
CA GLY A 55 -9.55 -1.52 -2.14
C GLY A 55 -9.50 -3.05 -2.12
N THR A 56 -9.50 -3.64 -3.31
CA THR A 56 -9.58 -5.09 -3.55
C THR A 56 -8.60 -5.53 -4.64
N MET A 57 -8.06 -6.73 -4.52
CA MET A 57 -7.25 -7.38 -5.54
C MET A 57 -7.65 -8.84 -5.68
N ASP A 58 -8.02 -9.25 -6.88
CA ASP A 58 -8.27 -10.64 -7.23
C ASP A 58 -7.08 -11.21 -8.01
N MET A 59 -6.34 -12.12 -7.39
CA MET A 59 -5.13 -12.73 -7.93
C MET A 59 -5.40 -13.92 -8.86
N ARG A 60 -6.68 -14.27 -9.09
CA ARG A 60 -7.07 -15.30 -10.06
C ARG A 60 -6.83 -14.80 -11.49
N GLU A 61 -6.92 -15.71 -12.44
CA GLU A 61 -6.77 -15.37 -13.85
C GLU A 61 -7.79 -14.30 -14.26
N ASN A 62 -7.29 -13.19 -14.81
CA ASN A 62 -8.07 -12.00 -15.18
C ASN A 62 -8.86 -11.34 -14.03
N GLY A 63 -8.58 -11.69 -12.77
CA GLY A 63 -9.21 -11.07 -11.61
C GLY A 63 -8.89 -9.57 -11.54
N PRO A 64 -9.86 -8.69 -11.23
CA PRO A 64 -9.62 -7.25 -11.20
C PRO A 64 -8.74 -6.83 -10.00
N ALA A 65 -7.94 -5.79 -10.21
CA ALA A 65 -7.24 -5.08 -9.17
C ALA A 65 -7.73 -3.63 -9.10
N SER A 66 -8.00 -3.16 -7.89
CA SER A 66 -8.29 -1.76 -7.57
C SER A 66 -7.86 -1.52 -6.13
N LEU A 67 -6.58 -1.22 -5.94
CA LEU A 67 -6.01 -0.85 -4.64
C LEU A 67 -5.53 0.60 -4.67
N GLN A 68 -5.62 1.27 -3.53
CA GLN A 68 -5.03 2.58 -3.29
C GLN A 68 -4.17 2.53 -2.04
N ILE A 69 -2.95 3.03 -2.15
CA ILE A 69 -2.02 3.18 -1.04
C ILE A 69 -1.74 4.67 -0.91
N ALA A 70 -1.99 5.24 0.27
CA ALA A 70 -1.73 6.65 0.50
C ALA A 70 -0.88 6.87 1.74
N THR A 71 0.01 7.87 1.66
CA THR A 71 0.56 8.49 2.87
C THR A 71 -0.34 9.65 3.24
N VAL A 72 -0.83 9.69 4.47
CA VAL A 72 -1.74 10.72 4.95
C VAL A 72 -1.09 11.60 6.01
N ASP A 73 -1.57 12.84 6.11
CA ASP A 73 -1.19 13.77 7.16
C ASP A 73 -1.93 13.45 8.49
N PRO A 74 -1.68 14.20 9.58
CA PRO A 74 -2.38 13.97 10.83
C PRO A 74 -3.91 14.16 10.79
N LYS A 75 -4.43 14.88 9.78
CA LYS A 75 -5.86 15.12 9.55
C LYS A 75 -6.51 14.04 8.68
N GLY A 76 -5.72 13.13 8.11
CA GLY A 76 -6.19 12.07 7.21
C GLY A 76 -6.19 12.49 5.73
N CYS A 77 -5.64 13.65 5.38
CA CYS A 77 -5.54 14.08 3.98
C CYS A 77 -4.38 13.36 3.29
N ALA A 78 -4.62 12.83 2.08
CA ALA A 78 -3.58 12.19 1.28
C ALA A 78 -2.52 13.21 0.85
N LYS A 79 -1.25 12.95 1.20
CA LYS A 79 -0.08 13.72 0.74
C LYS A 79 0.56 13.09 -0.50
N TYR A 80 0.43 11.77 -0.62
CA TYR A 80 0.87 11.00 -1.76
C TYR A 80 -0.05 9.80 -1.91
N MET A 81 -0.34 9.41 -3.15
CA MET A 81 -1.19 8.27 -3.44
C MET A 81 -0.62 7.46 -4.60
N GLU A 82 -0.60 6.15 -4.45
CA GLU A 82 -0.39 5.18 -5.52
C GLU A 82 -1.67 4.39 -5.72
N SER A 83 -2.07 4.25 -6.98
CA SER A 83 -3.22 3.42 -7.36
C SER A 83 -2.72 2.23 -8.16
N ILE A 84 -3.26 1.05 -7.83
CA ILE A 84 -3.00 -0.20 -8.51
C ILE A 84 -4.29 -0.65 -9.20
N SER A 85 -4.28 -0.74 -10.52
CA SER A 85 -5.43 -1.07 -11.35
C SER A 85 -5.12 -2.22 -12.32
N GLY A 86 -6.07 -2.60 -13.16
CA GLY A 86 -5.90 -3.67 -14.15
C GLY A 86 -6.27 -5.03 -13.59
N THR A 87 -5.42 -6.03 -13.80
CA THR A 87 -5.67 -7.40 -13.30
C THR A 87 -4.70 -7.74 -12.17
N GLY A 88 -5.08 -8.63 -11.25
CA GLY A 88 -4.21 -9.03 -10.14
C GLY A 88 -2.92 -9.72 -10.60
N ARG A 89 -2.92 -10.37 -11.78
CA ARG A 89 -1.72 -10.98 -12.38
C ARG A 89 -0.88 -10.03 -13.23
N ASN A 90 -1.49 -8.97 -13.77
CA ASN A 90 -0.78 -7.92 -14.50
C ASN A 90 -1.27 -6.54 -14.02
N PRO A 91 -0.90 -6.13 -12.79
CA PRO A 91 -1.36 -4.88 -12.22
C PRO A 91 -0.59 -3.69 -12.78
N GLU A 92 -1.30 -2.62 -13.06
CA GLU A 92 -0.74 -1.34 -13.47
C GLU A 92 -0.65 -0.42 -12.25
N VAL A 93 0.49 0.27 -12.09
CA VAL A 93 0.71 1.18 -10.96
C VAL A 93 0.80 2.59 -11.48
N SER A 94 -0.05 3.47 -10.98
CA SER A 94 -0.02 4.90 -11.23
C SER A 94 0.26 5.67 -9.94
N LYS A 95 0.94 6.81 -10.07
CA LYS A 95 1.28 7.67 -8.94
C LYS A 95 0.65 9.03 -9.12
N SER A 96 0.02 9.54 -8.08
CA SER A 96 -0.48 10.90 -8.04
C SER A 96 0.12 11.63 -6.85
N GLY A 97 0.77 12.78 -7.13
CA GLY A 97 1.12 13.75 -6.11
C GLY A 97 -0.15 14.48 -5.68
N VAL A 98 -0.95 13.87 -4.82
CA VAL A 98 -2.13 14.50 -4.25
C VAL A 98 -1.64 15.63 -3.34
N LYS A 99 -1.88 16.88 -3.74
CA LYS A 99 -1.65 18.03 -2.86
C LYS A 99 -2.80 18.05 -1.84
N ALA A 100 -2.43 17.97 -0.57
CA ALA A 100 -3.33 18.16 0.56
C ALA A 100 -3.89 19.58 0.61
#